data_AF-A0A971RZ11-F1
#
_entry.id   AF-A0A971RZ11-F1
#
_cell.length_a   1.000
_cell.length_b   1.000
_cell.length_c   1.000
_cell.angle_alpha   90.00
_cell.angle_beta   90.00
_cell.angle_gamma   90.00
#
_symmetry.space_group_name_H-M   'P 1'
#
loop_
_entity.id
_entity.type
_entity.pdbx_description
1 polymer ?
#
loop_
_entity_poly.entity_id
_entity_poly.type
_entity_poly.pdbx_seq_one_letter_code
_entity_poly.pdbx_strand_id
1 'polypeptide(L)' 'MDKFIAERDGYAINSKVKEIINKEGYVALRIIDKEKIKICEACPVNAGSVLPQGADTVVSRNKVREYERIILIENNF' A
#
# COMPACT_ATOMS: atom_id res chain seq x y z
N MET A 1 3.93 14.00 -15.59
CA MET A 1 3.89 13.26 -14.30
C MET A 1 3.37 11.88 -14.66
N ASP A 2 4.22 10.86 -14.51
CA ASP A 2 3.88 9.51 -14.95
C ASP A 2 2.80 8.93 -14.04
N LYS A 3 1.77 8.34 -14.66
CA LYS A 3 0.71 7.64 -13.96
C LYS A 3 1.07 6.17 -13.90
N PHE A 4 1.28 5.64 -12.71
CA PHE A 4 1.47 4.20 -12.51
C PHE A 4 0.12 3.48 -12.58
N ILE A 5 0.13 2.28 -13.15
CA ILE A 5 -1.05 1.42 -13.24
C ILE A 5 -0.86 0.23 -12.30
N ALA A 6 -1.91 -0.11 -11.56
CA ALA A 6 -1.93 -1.29 -10.71
C ALA A 6 -1.91 -2.57 -11.57
N GLU A 7 -0.87 -3.39 -11.44
CA GLU A 7 -0.79 -4.68 -12.15
C GLU A 7 -1.69 -5.76 -11.53
N ARG A 8 -2.15 -5.56 -10.29
CA ARG A 8 -2.92 -6.53 -9.50
C ARG A 8 -3.84 -5.83 -8.51
N ASP A 9 -4.83 -6.59 -8.03
CA ASP A 9 -5.69 -6.15 -6.93
C ASP A 9 -4.91 -6.11 -5.61
N GLY A 10 -5.16 -5.10 -4.79
CA GLY A 10 -4.41 -4.93 -3.55
C GLY A 10 -4.57 -3.55 -2.92
N TYR A 11 -3.51 -3.14 -2.25
CA TYR A 11 -3.36 -1.83 -1.63
C TYR A 11 -2.22 -1.08 -2.29
N ALA A 12 -2.53 0.06 -2.89
CA ALA A 12 -1.54 1.01 -3.34
C ALA A 12 -0.90 1.67 -2.11
N ILE A 13 0.43 1.63 -2.05
CA ILE A 13 1.23 2.14 -0.94
C ILE A 13 2.46 2.88 -1.48
N ASN A 14 3.16 3.59 -0.60
CA ASN A 14 4.47 4.15 -0.90
C ASN A 14 5.57 3.14 -0.54
N SER A 15 6.46 2.82 -1.48
CA SER A 15 7.52 1.82 -1.29
C SER A 15 8.50 2.13 -0.16
N LYS A 16 8.59 3.38 0.33
CA LYS A 16 9.39 3.75 1.51
C LYS A 16 8.98 3.01 2.78
N VAL A 17 7.78 2.44 2.84
CA VAL A 17 7.41 1.58 3.98
C VAL A 17 8.30 0.34 4.10
N LYS A 18 8.96 -0.09 3.02
CA LYS A 18 9.94 -1.20 3.07
C LYS A 18 11.09 -0.88 4.01
N GLU A 19 11.54 0.38 4.07
CA GLU A 19 12.58 0.81 5.02
C GLU A 19 12.10 0.66 6.47
N ILE A 20 10.82 0.97 6.73
CA ILE A 20 10.19 0.82 8.05
C ILE A 20 10.08 -0.66 8.41
N ILE A 21 9.58 -1.49 7.50
CA ILE A 21 9.44 -2.94 7.71
C ILE A 21 10.81 -3.58 7.97
N ASN A 22 11.84 -3.21 7.21
CA ASN A 22 13.19 -3.74 7.40
C ASN A 22 13.78 -3.37 8.77
N LYS A 23 13.44 -2.18 9.30
CA LYS A 23 13.96 -1.67 10.57
C LYS A 23 13.18 -2.17 11.78
N GLU A 24 11.85 -2.24 11.67
CA GLU A 24 10.93 -2.48 12.80
C GLU A 24 10.27 -3.88 12.75
N GLY A 25 10.45 -4.62 11.64
CA GLY A 25 9.87 -5.95 11.40
C GLY A 25 8.43 -5.94 10.86
N TYR A 26 7.70 -4.83 11.01
CA TYR A 26 6.35 -4.65 10.50
C TYR A 26 6.00 -3.17 10.30
N VAL A 27 4.88 -2.91 9.61
CA VAL A 27 4.26 -1.58 9.55
C VAL A 27 2.74 -1.71 9.51
N ALA A 28 2.06 -0.82 10.25
CA ALA A 28 0.61 -0.64 10.17
C ALA A 28 0.29 0.59 9.30
N LEU A 29 -0.53 0.41 8.27
CA LEU A 29 -0.94 1.48 7.35
C LEU A 29 -2.42 1.75 7.49
N ARG A 30 -2.80 3.03 7.52
CA ARG A 30 -4.21 3.43 7.53
C ARG A 30 -4.81 3.31 6.13
N ILE A 31 -5.94 2.61 6.00
CA ILE A 31 -6.73 2.55 4.76
C ILE A 31 -7.45 3.89 4.57
N ILE A 32 -7.32 4.46 3.38
CA ILE A 32 -7.98 5.71 2.97
C ILE A 32 -8.56 5.58 1.57
N ASP A 33 -9.67 6.31 1.32
CA ASP A 33 -10.32 6.41 0.02
C ASP A 33 -9.99 7.76 -0.64
N LYS A 34 -8.71 8.01 -0.93
CA LYS A 34 -8.24 9.28 -1.50
C LYS A 34 -7.37 9.06 -2.72
N GLU A 35 -7.37 10.07 -3.60
CA GLU A 35 -6.49 10.14 -4.77
C GLU A 35 -5.02 10.42 -4.42
N LYS A 36 -4.70 10.72 -3.15
CA LYS A 36 -3.34 10.97 -2.68
C LYS A 36 -3.10 10.29 -1.34
N ILE A 37 -1.99 9.57 -1.24
CA ILE A 37 -1.58 8.85 -0.03
C ILE A 37 -0.23 9.33 0.50
N LYS A 38 0.00 9.14 1.80
CA LYS A 38 1.29 9.33 2.50
C LYS A 38 1.96 7.98 2.80
N ILE A 39 3.20 8.02 3.33
CA ILE A 39 4.03 6.82 3.57
C ILE A 39 3.32 5.79 4.47
N CYS A 40 2.59 6.19 5.51
CA CYS A 40 1.87 5.25 6.39
C CYS A 40 0.37 5.08 6.04
N GLU A 41 0.01 5.28 4.78
CA GLU A 41 -1.35 5.15 4.28
C GLU A 41 -1.40 4.13 3.13
N ALA A 42 -2.58 3.54 2.95
CA ALA A 42 -2.87 2.56 1.93
C ALA A 42 -4.20 2.90 1.26
N CYS A 43 -4.31 2.68 -0.04
CA CYS A 43 -5.55 2.87 -0.79
C CYS A 43 -5.92 1.57 -1.52
N PRO A 44 -7.12 1.02 -1.35
CA PRO A 44 -7.53 -0.18 -2.07
C PRO A 44 -7.61 0.11 -3.57
N VAL A 45 -7.01 -0.75 -4.39
CA VAL A 45 -7.00 -0.63 -5.85
C VAL A 45 -7.28 -1.96 -6.51
N ASN A 46 -7.90 -1.92 -7.69
CA ASN A 46 -8.06 -3.07 -8.57
C ASN A 46 -7.03 -3.01 -9.70
N ALA A 47 -6.70 -4.17 -10.28
CA ALA A 47 -5.86 -4.27 -11.46
C ALA A 47 -6.39 -3.37 -12.59
N GLY A 48 -5.47 -2.69 -13.28
CA GLY A 48 -5.77 -1.70 -14.32
C GLY A 48 -6.10 -0.30 -13.80
N SER A 49 -6.26 -0.11 -12.48
CA SER A 49 -6.52 1.22 -11.90
C SER A 49 -5.27 2.09 -11.92
N VAL A 50 -5.45 3.40 -12.08
CA VAL A 50 -4.37 4.37 -11.87
C VAL A 50 -4.05 4.45 -10.38
N LEU A 51 -2.77 4.39 -10.02
CA LEU A 51 -2.36 4.53 -8.62
C LEU A 51 -2.59 5.96 -8.11
N PRO A 52 -3.01 6.13 -6.84
CA PRO A 52 -3.12 7.45 -6.23
C PRO A 52 -1.76 8.14 -6.16
N GLN A 53 -1.76 9.48 -6.19
CA GLN A 53 -0.54 10.27 -6.07
C GLN A 53 0.21 9.89 -4.79
N GLY A 54 1.52 9.61 -4.93
CA GLY A 54 2.38 9.21 -3.83
C GLY A 54 2.46 7.70 -3.62
N ALA A 55 1.61 6.90 -4.27
CA ALA A 55 1.82 5.47 -4.41
C ALA A 55 2.73 5.17 -5.61
N ASP A 56 3.58 4.16 -5.45
CA ASP A 56 4.49 3.66 -6.49
C ASP A 56 4.50 2.13 -6.55
N THR A 57 3.77 1.46 -5.66
CA THR A 57 3.74 0.01 -5.59
C THR A 57 2.39 -0.49 -5.05
N VAL A 58 2.08 -1.75 -5.34
CA VAL A 58 0.85 -2.43 -4.90
C VAL A 58 1.21 -3.67 -4.10
N VAL A 59 0.58 -3.76 -2.94
CA VAL A 59 0.67 -4.89 -2.04
C VAL A 59 -0.60 -5.75 -2.17
N SER A 60 -0.43 -7.01 -2.57
CA SER A 60 -1.53 -7.96 -2.73
C SER A 60 -2.31 -8.18 -1.42
N ARG A 61 -3.65 -8.31 -1.51
CA ARG A 61 -4.51 -8.52 -0.32
C ARG A 61 -4.14 -9.76 0.50
N ASN A 62 -3.70 -10.83 -0.16
CA ASN A 62 -3.30 -12.09 0.49
C ASN A 62 -1.98 -12.00 1.27
N LYS A 63 -1.28 -10.87 1.19
CA LYS A 63 0.01 -10.64 1.86
C LYS A 63 -0.09 -9.65 3.01
N VAL A 64 -1.31 -9.23 3.37
CA VAL A 64 -1.56 -8.33 4.51
C VAL A 64 -2.60 -8.93 5.45
N ARG A 65 -2.58 -8.48 6.71
CA ARG A 65 -3.71 -8.68 7.63
C ARG A 65 -4.51 -7.39 7.71
N GLU A 66 -5.82 -7.47 7.48
CA GLU A 66 -6.72 -6.32 7.47
C GLU A 66 -7.53 -6.25 8.79
N TYR A 67 -7.58 -5.05 9.37
CA TYR A 67 -8.32 -4.72 10.58
C TYR A 67 -9.12 -3.43 10.34
N GLU A 68 -10.36 -3.56 9.87
CA GLU A 68 -11.26 -2.44 9.53
C GLU A 68 -10.63 -1.38 8.62
N ARG A 69 -9.96 -0.38 9.20
CA ARG A 69 -9.29 0.73 8.50
C ARG A 69 -7.77 0.71 8.60
N ILE A 70 -7.19 -0.43 8.98
CA ILE A 70 -5.75 -0.63 9.10
C ILE A 70 -5.36 -1.91 8.35
N ILE A 71 -4.26 -1.87 7.60
CA ILE A 71 -3.57 -3.08 7.15
C ILE A 71 -2.23 -3.22 7.85
N LEU A 72 -1.86 -4.45 8.19
CA LEU A 72 -0.56 -4.81 8.75
C LEU A 72 0.26 -5.54 7.68
N ILE A 73 1.48 -5.05 7.45
CA ILE A 73 2.46 -5.66 6.55
C ILE A 73 3.67 -6.10 7.39
N GLU A 74 3.98 -7.39 7.36
CA GLU A 74 5.13 -7.99 8.07
C GLU A 74 6.28 -8.26 7.07
N ASN A 75 7.50 -8.43 7.58
CA ASN A 75 8.72 -8.58 6.77
C ASN A 75 8.75 -9.79 5.79
N ASN A 76 7.76 -10.70 5.86
CA ASN A 76 7.67 -11.89 4.99
C ASN A 76 6.87 -11.64 3.68
N PHE A 77 6.94 -10.42 3.12
CA PHE A 77 6.14 -10.02 1.96
C PHE A 77 6.63 -10.60 0.63
#